data_AF-A0A4Y7PFU9-F1
#
_entry.id   AF-A0A4Y7PFU9-F1
#
_cell.length_a   1.000
_cell.length_b   1.000
_cell.length_c   1.000
_cell.angle_alpha   90.00
_cell.angle_beta   90.00
_cell.angle_gamma   90.00
#
_symmetry.space_group_name_H-M   'P 1'
#
loop_
_entity.id
_entity.type
_entity.pdbx_description
1 polymer ?
#
loop_
_entity_poly.entity_id
_entity_poly.type
_entity_poly.pdbx_seq_one_letter_code
_entity_poly.pdbx_strand_id
1 'polypeptide(L)'
;MRRTEENENTFFFEHLPDFVKLQQLTVHKQREMGVFWQTIKSLWSEKFKESLPTDEAKKEKTLAKLETRVKRIKNWYNNRTRKTDNSGSNLKASKPAAKGSKYVFKAKQKLQPYQAYQKLFQDELKGKVDAEYKIYSDTCLANGEENKGRLFICNKVAKAELASASQDVIARVEAFRNESKEEDVPEYLAAARDDLSEDDFDRYMDNHHGLTRFVHTSLDKISSQIGGVAIILIGAPEPQNDGNVVTWM
;
A
#
# COMPACT_ATOMS: atom_id res chain seq x y z
N MET A 1 11.25 29.63 16.43
CA MET A 1 10.52 28.47 16.96
C MET A 1 10.83 27.28 16.07
N ARG A 2 11.38 26.18 16.59
CA ARG A 2 11.59 24.98 15.78
C ARG A 2 10.21 24.39 15.46
N ARG A 3 10.01 24.05 14.19
CA ARG A 3 8.79 23.45 13.69
C ARG A 3 8.73 22.00 14.19
N THR A 4 7.79 21.68 15.07
CA THR A 4 7.49 20.33 15.54
C THR A 4 6.12 19.91 15.02
N GLU A 5 5.90 18.62 14.81
CA GLU A 5 4.59 18.08 14.35
C GLU A 5 3.45 18.43 15.32
N GLU A 6 3.75 18.57 16.62
CA GLU A 6 2.82 19.03 17.64
C GLU A 6 2.34 20.46 17.40
N ASN A 7 3.24 21.39 17.06
CA ASN A 7 2.89 22.78 16.77
C ASN A 7 2.03 22.91 15.50
N GLU A 8 2.21 22.02 14.53
CA GLU A 8 1.38 21.94 13.32
C GLU A 8 -0.03 21.46 13.64
N ASN A 9 -0.14 20.36 14.39
CA ASN A 9 -1.43 19.79 14.76
C ASN A 9 -2.26 20.75 15.59
N THR A 10 -1.66 21.46 16.55
CA THR A 10 -2.34 22.48 17.36
C THR A 10 -2.94 23.57 16.48
N PHE A 11 -2.17 24.11 15.52
CA PHE A 11 -2.68 25.09 14.56
C PHE A 11 -3.88 24.55 13.76
N PHE A 12 -3.83 23.31 13.30
CA PHE A 12 -4.94 22.75 12.53
C PHE A 12 -6.20 22.50 13.37
N PHE A 13 -6.04 22.12 14.64
CA PHE A 13 -7.17 21.94 15.55
C PHE A 13 -7.83 23.28 15.91
N GLU A 14 -7.07 24.36 16.04
CA GLU A 14 -7.60 25.72 16.29
C GLU A 14 -8.64 26.15 15.24
N HIS A 15 -8.43 25.79 13.97
CA HIS A 15 -9.28 26.20 12.85
C HIS A 15 -10.21 25.10 12.30
N LEU A 16 -10.20 23.91 12.92
CA LEU A 16 -11.09 22.80 12.55
C LEU A 16 -12.59 23.13 12.70
N PRO A 17 -13.05 23.83 13.76
CA PRO A 17 -14.46 24.18 13.90
C PRO A 17 -14.99 25.05 12.74
N ASP A 18 -14.19 26.00 12.26
CA ASP A 18 -14.56 26.88 11.15
C ASP A 18 -14.70 26.11 9.84
N PHE A 19 -13.78 25.16 9.61
CA PHE A 19 -13.85 24.25 8.47
C PHE A 19 -15.12 23.38 8.50
N VAL A 20 -15.47 22.82 9.66
CA VAL A 20 -16.69 21.99 9.84
C VAL A 20 -17.95 22.82 9.58
N LYS A 21 -18.03 24.05 10.12
CA LYS A 21 -19.16 24.96 9.87
C LYS A 21 -19.33 25.26 8.39
N LEU A 22 -18.23 25.55 7.68
CA LEU A 22 -18.26 25.82 6.24
C LEU A 22 -18.66 24.60 5.40
N GLN A 23 -18.37 23.38 5.86
CA GLN A 23 -18.82 22.15 5.18
C GLN A 23 -20.33 21.94 5.29
N GLN A 24 -20.97 22.42 6.36
CA GLN A 24 -22.41 22.26 6.62
C GLN A 24 -23.28 23.24 5.82
N LEU A 25 -22.74 24.38 5.39
CA LEU A 25 -23.48 25.39 4.62
C LEU A 25 -23.69 24.93 3.17
N THR A 26 -24.92 24.57 2.77
CA THR A 26 -25.21 23.89 1.47
C THR A 26 -25.20 24.79 0.23
N VAL A 27 -25.36 26.12 0.38
CA VAL A 27 -25.78 27.00 -0.74
C VAL A 27 -24.63 27.87 -1.31
N HIS A 28 -23.55 28.13 -0.56
CA HIS A 28 -22.42 28.99 -1.00
C HIS A 28 -21.02 28.34 -0.88
N LYS A 29 -20.99 27.00 -0.91
CA LYS A 29 -19.81 26.16 -0.59
C LYS A 29 -18.51 26.55 -1.27
N GLN A 30 -18.52 26.92 -2.55
CA GLN A 30 -17.26 27.05 -3.30
C GLN A 30 -16.53 28.36 -3.02
N ARG A 31 -17.26 29.47 -2.87
CA ARG A 31 -16.66 30.80 -2.66
C ARG A 31 -16.10 30.94 -1.25
N GLU A 32 -16.88 30.55 -0.24
CA GLU A 32 -16.48 30.65 1.17
C GLU A 32 -15.36 29.67 1.52
N MET A 33 -15.40 28.46 0.95
CA MET A 33 -14.30 27.50 1.10
C MET A 33 -13.01 27.99 0.41
N GLY A 34 -13.13 28.69 -0.72
CA GLY A 34 -12.00 29.35 -1.37
C GLY A 34 -11.35 30.40 -0.46
N VAL A 35 -12.16 31.25 0.18
CA VAL A 35 -11.69 32.26 1.14
C VAL A 35 -11.04 31.59 2.36
N PHE A 36 -11.65 30.55 2.91
CA PHE A 36 -11.08 29.77 4.01
C PHE A 36 -9.67 29.24 3.69
N TRP A 37 -9.48 28.64 2.51
CA TRP A 37 -8.16 28.14 2.13
C TRP A 37 -7.12 29.24 1.95
N GLN A 38 -7.52 30.43 1.49
CA GLN A 38 -6.62 31.58 1.41
C GLN A 38 -6.23 32.08 2.80
N THR A 39 -7.19 32.18 3.72
CA THR A 39 -6.96 32.59 5.12
C THR A 39 -6.04 31.61 5.85
N ILE A 40 -6.31 30.30 5.77
CA ILE A 40 -5.45 29.27 6.39
C ILE A 40 -4.05 29.30 5.81
N LYS A 41 -3.90 29.49 4.49
CA LYS A 41 -2.59 29.61 3.85
C LYS A 41 -1.82 30.82 4.36
N SER A 42 -2.49 31.97 4.53
CA SER A 42 -1.88 33.19 5.05
C SER A 42 -1.44 33.03 6.50
N LEU A 43 -2.35 32.58 7.38
CA LEU A 43 -2.08 32.36 8.80
C LEU A 43 -0.97 31.32 9.02
N TRP A 44 -0.95 30.25 8.21
CA TRP A 44 0.12 29.26 8.25
C TRP A 44 1.48 29.87 7.88
N SER A 45 1.52 30.63 6.78
CA SER A 45 2.75 31.25 6.30
C SER A 45 3.31 32.27 7.30
N GLU A 46 2.42 33.00 7.98
CA GLU A 46 2.76 33.94 9.04
C GLU A 46 3.26 33.25 10.32
N LYS A 47 2.51 32.26 10.84
CA LYS A 47 2.84 31.53 12.08
C LYS A 47 4.18 30.79 11.97
N PHE A 48 4.47 30.22 10.81
CA PHE A 48 5.69 29.44 10.58
C PHE A 48 6.80 30.20 9.84
N LYS A 49 6.61 31.50 9.58
CA LYS A 49 7.59 32.41 8.96
C LYS A 49 8.25 31.84 7.71
N GLU A 50 7.46 31.23 6.82
CA GLU A 50 7.97 30.76 5.52
C GLU A 50 8.17 31.97 4.58
N SER A 51 9.28 32.70 4.74
CA SER A 51 9.65 33.76 3.80
C SER A 51 10.04 33.14 2.46
N LEU A 52 9.46 33.65 1.37
CA LEU A 52 9.88 33.26 0.02
C LEU A 52 11.35 33.66 -0.20
N PRO A 53 12.22 32.75 -0.67
CA PRO A 53 13.59 33.11 -1.02
C PRO A 53 13.62 34.19 -2.11
N THR A 54 14.53 35.16 -1.98
CA THR A 54 14.74 36.25 -2.96
C THR A 54 15.28 35.75 -4.31
N ASP A 55 15.83 34.54 -4.32
CA ASP A 55 16.52 33.89 -5.44
C ASP A 55 15.52 33.11 -6.32
N GLU A 56 15.40 33.44 -7.61
CA GLU A 56 14.32 32.97 -8.51
C GLU A 56 14.27 31.43 -8.64
N ALA A 57 15.43 30.76 -8.71
CA ALA A 57 15.50 29.30 -8.79
C ALA A 57 15.10 28.61 -7.48
N LYS A 58 15.29 29.27 -6.33
CA LYS A 58 14.85 28.78 -5.01
C LYS A 58 13.38 29.11 -4.76
N LYS A 59 12.86 30.18 -5.38
CA LYS A 59 11.46 30.57 -5.34
C LYS A 59 10.58 29.49 -5.97
N GLU A 60 10.93 28.98 -7.15
CA GLU A 60 10.16 27.92 -7.83
C GLU A 60 10.12 26.62 -7.02
N LYS A 61 11.27 26.15 -6.50
CA LYS A 61 11.33 24.98 -5.62
C LYS A 61 10.56 25.18 -4.31
N THR A 62 10.54 26.40 -3.78
CA THR A 62 9.79 26.72 -2.55
C THR A 62 8.29 26.78 -2.83
N LEU A 63 7.87 27.31 -3.97
CA LEU A 63 6.48 27.32 -4.43
C LEU A 63 5.96 25.89 -4.64
N ALA A 64 6.72 25.01 -5.30
CA ALA A 64 6.32 23.60 -5.46
C ALA A 64 6.18 22.86 -4.11
N LYS A 65 7.07 23.16 -3.15
CA LYS A 65 6.96 22.65 -1.77
C LYS A 65 5.74 23.20 -1.05
N LEU A 66 5.44 24.48 -1.22
CA LEU A 66 4.24 25.14 -0.67
C LEU A 66 2.96 24.54 -1.26
N GLU A 67 2.90 24.28 -2.56
CA GLU A 67 1.74 23.65 -3.21
C GLU A 67 1.50 22.23 -2.69
N THR A 68 2.56 21.44 -2.58
CA THR A 68 2.50 20.08 -2.00
C THR A 68 2.04 20.12 -0.55
N ARG A 69 2.44 21.15 0.21
CA ARG A 69 2.02 21.38 1.60
C ARG A 69 0.57 21.82 1.70
N VAL A 70 0.10 22.73 0.85
CA VAL A 70 -1.32 23.11 0.79
C VAL A 70 -2.18 21.89 0.49
N LYS A 71 -1.74 20.99 -0.41
CA LYS A 71 -2.41 19.70 -0.63
C LYS A 71 -2.44 18.84 0.65
N ARG A 72 -1.35 18.78 1.41
CA ARG A 72 -1.30 18.05 2.69
C ARG A 72 -2.24 18.65 3.74
N ILE A 73 -2.27 19.99 3.88
CA ILE A 73 -3.18 20.70 4.78
C ILE A 73 -4.64 20.40 4.41
N LYS A 74 -4.98 20.54 3.13
CA LYS A 74 -6.31 20.19 2.62
C LYS A 74 -6.69 18.74 2.93
N ASN A 75 -5.77 17.81 2.70
CA ASN A 75 -5.99 16.38 3.00
C ASN A 75 -6.18 16.12 4.49
N TRP A 76 -5.44 16.81 5.37
CA TRP A 76 -5.60 16.68 6.83
C TRP A 76 -7.01 17.08 7.26
N TYR A 77 -7.49 18.25 6.83
CA TYR A 77 -8.85 18.72 7.15
C TYR A 77 -9.91 17.79 6.58
N ASN A 78 -9.79 17.41 5.30
CA ASN A 78 -10.74 16.50 4.65
C ASN A 78 -10.77 15.11 5.28
N ASN A 79 -9.65 14.60 5.80
CA ASN A 79 -9.61 13.28 6.45
C ASN A 79 -10.19 13.30 7.86
N ARG A 80 -10.12 14.44 8.56
CA ARG A 80 -10.61 14.56 9.95
C ARG A 80 -12.05 15.05 10.10
N THR A 81 -12.64 15.60 9.05
CA THR A 81 -14.08 15.91 9.02
C THR A 81 -14.92 14.94 8.21
N ARG A 82 -14.31 13.90 7.64
CA ARG A 82 -15.05 12.70 7.24
C ARG A 82 -15.71 12.15 8.50
N LYS A 83 -16.96 12.54 8.73
CA LYS A 83 -17.85 11.89 9.68
C LYS A 83 -17.73 10.39 9.46
N THR A 84 -17.13 9.69 10.41
CA THR A 84 -17.40 8.27 10.69
C THR A 84 -18.81 8.16 11.27
N ASP A 85 -19.79 8.75 10.56
CA ASP A 85 -21.18 8.48 10.82
C ASP A 85 -21.47 7.18 10.09
N ASN A 86 -21.79 6.16 10.87
CA ASN A 86 -22.44 4.93 10.43
C ASN A 86 -23.67 5.26 9.57
N SER A 87 -23.48 5.47 8.27
CA SER A 87 -24.50 5.24 7.23
C SER A 87 -23.91 5.55 5.87
N GLY A 88 -23.88 4.56 4.98
CA GLY A 88 -24.12 4.70 3.55
C GLY A 88 -23.40 5.82 2.79
N SER A 89 -22.49 5.40 1.92
CA SER A 89 -22.04 6.12 0.71
C SER A 89 -21.05 7.28 0.89
N ASN A 90 -19.99 7.25 0.07
CA ASN A 90 -19.07 8.35 -0.22
C ASN A 90 -17.78 8.51 0.62
N LEU A 91 -17.18 7.40 1.06
CA LEU A 91 -15.71 7.34 1.07
C LEU A 91 -15.21 7.31 -0.38
N LYS A 92 -15.11 8.48 -1.02
CA LYS A 92 -14.25 8.65 -2.20
C LYS A 92 -12.79 8.58 -1.73
N ALA A 93 -12.35 7.38 -1.34
CA ALA A 93 -11.04 6.92 -1.79
C ALA A 93 -11.11 6.94 -3.32
N SER A 94 -10.07 7.42 -3.97
CA SER A 94 -9.97 7.52 -5.42
C SER A 94 -10.42 6.19 -6.03
N LYS A 95 -11.67 6.12 -6.52
CA LYS A 95 -12.10 4.98 -7.32
C LYS A 95 -11.10 4.95 -8.48
N PRO A 96 -10.38 3.84 -8.72
CA PRO A 96 -9.62 3.73 -9.95
C PRO A 96 -10.59 4.04 -11.09
N ALA A 97 -10.18 4.90 -12.03
CA ALA A 97 -11.04 5.48 -13.07
C ALA A 97 -11.61 4.45 -14.08
N ALA A 98 -11.57 3.16 -13.77
CA ALA A 98 -12.28 2.13 -14.49
C ALA A 98 -13.70 2.02 -13.92
N LYS A 99 -14.72 2.09 -14.78
CA LYS A 99 -16.06 1.61 -14.43
C LYS A 99 -15.93 0.14 -13.99
N GLY A 100 -16.17 -0.14 -12.72
CA GLY A 100 -16.11 -1.48 -12.13
C GLY A 100 -15.61 -1.47 -10.69
N SER A 101 -15.99 -2.52 -9.95
CA SER A 101 -15.62 -2.78 -8.55
C SER A 101 -14.19 -2.36 -8.22
N LYS A 102 -13.93 -1.90 -6.99
CA LYS A 102 -12.57 -1.57 -6.53
C LYS A 102 -11.63 -2.79 -6.59
N TYR A 103 -12.20 -3.98 -6.61
CA TYR A 103 -11.54 -5.26 -6.87
C TYR A 103 -11.70 -5.67 -8.33
N VAL A 104 -11.19 -4.84 -9.25
CA VAL A 104 -10.94 -5.33 -10.61
C VAL A 104 -9.89 -6.43 -10.49
N PHE A 105 -10.26 -7.67 -10.83
CA PHE A 105 -9.31 -8.73 -11.15
C PHE A 105 -8.52 -8.26 -12.36
N LYS A 106 -7.47 -7.47 -12.10
CA LYS A 106 -6.57 -7.02 -13.16
C LYS A 106 -5.86 -8.26 -13.66
N ALA A 107 -5.95 -8.50 -14.97
CA ALA A 107 -5.11 -9.48 -15.64
C ALA A 107 -3.68 -9.32 -15.11
N LYS A 108 -3.13 -10.39 -14.51
CA LYS A 108 -1.78 -10.35 -13.96
C LYS A 108 -0.84 -9.97 -15.10
N GLN A 109 -0.10 -8.86 -14.92
CA GLN A 109 0.83 -8.40 -15.93
C GLN A 109 1.92 -9.45 -16.16
N LYS A 110 2.36 -9.62 -17.41
CA LYS A 110 3.49 -10.49 -17.77
C LYS A 110 4.65 -10.19 -16.82
N LEU A 111 5.13 -11.23 -16.13
CA LEU A 111 6.23 -11.09 -15.16
C LEU A 111 7.44 -10.44 -15.82
N GLN A 112 8.21 -9.65 -15.07
CA GLN A 112 9.50 -9.18 -15.55
C GLN A 112 10.46 -10.36 -15.69
N PRO A 113 11.46 -10.32 -16.60
CA PRO A 113 12.36 -11.46 -16.84
C PRO A 113 13.02 -12.00 -15.58
N TYR A 114 13.53 -11.12 -14.73
CA TYR A 114 14.17 -11.53 -13.47
C TYR A 114 13.18 -12.14 -12.47
N GLN A 115 11.91 -11.74 -12.48
CA GLN A 115 10.87 -12.31 -11.60
C GLN A 115 10.47 -13.72 -12.07
N ALA A 116 10.39 -13.93 -13.39
CA ALA A 116 10.17 -15.24 -13.95
C ALA A 116 11.37 -16.17 -13.69
N TYR A 117 12.59 -15.66 -13.84
CA TYR A 117 13.81 -16.39 -13.47
C TYR A 117 13.83 -16.77 -11.98
N GLN A 118 13.46 -15.85 -11.08
CA GLN A 118 13.33 -16.14 -9.64
C GLN A 118 12.36 -17.26 -9.34
N LYS A 119 11.19 -17.28 -10.02
CA LYS A 119 10.19 -18.33 -9.83
C LYS A 119 10.66 -19.67 -10.39
N LEU A 120 11.27 -19.67 -11.57
CA LEU A 120 11.67 -20.89 -12.27
C LEU A 120 12.88 -21.59 -11.63
N PHE A 121 13.80 -20.80 -11.06
CA PHE A 121 15.06 -21.29 -10.48
C PHE A 121 15.19 -20.92 -8.99
N GLN A 122 14.07 -20.93 -8.26
CA GLN A 122 14.02 -20.52 -6.86
C GLN A 122 15.00 -21.29 -5.98
N ASP A 123 15.06 -22.61 -6.16
CA ASP A 123 15.91 -23.49 -5.33
C ASP A 123 17.40 -23.25 -5.57
N GLU A 124 17.79 -23.05 -6.83
CA GLU A 124 19.17 -22.73 -7.22
C GLU A 124 19.60 -21.35 -6.71
N LEU A 125 18.67 -20.39 -6.75
CA LEU A 125 18.92 -19.02 -6.28
C LEU A 125 18.99 -18.94 -4.76
N LYS A 126 18.24 -19.77 -4.02
CA LYS A 126 18.11 -19.68 -2.57
C LYS A 126 19.48 -19.69 -1.87
N GLY A 127 20.33 -20.65 -2.21
CA GLY A 127 21.66 -20.77 -1.61
C GLY A 127 22.56 -19.55 -1.89
N LYS A 128 22.54 -19.04 -3.13
CA LYS A 128 23.30 -17.84 -3.52
C LYS A 128 22.79 -16.59 -2.81
N VAL A 129 21.47 -16.42 -2.73
CA VAL A 129 20.83 -15.29 -2.06
C VAL A 129 21.11 -15.30 -0.56
N ASP A 130 21.07 -16.46 0.09
CA ASP A 130 21.35 -16.55 1.53
C ASP A 130 22.81 -16.24 1.85
N ALA A 131 23.74 -16.71 1.01
CA ALA A 131 25.16 -16.39 1.14
C ALA A 131 25.43 -14.88 0.93
N GLU A 132 24.90 -14.28 -0.14
CA GLU A 132 25.07 -12.84 -0.38
C GLU A 132 24.35 -11.99 0.67
N TYR A 133 23.18 -12.41 1.14
CA TYR A 133 22.42 -11.64 2.11
C TYR A 133 23.13 -11.60 3.45
N LYS A 134 23.77 -12.70 3.87
CA LYS A 134 24.59 -12.73 5.08
C LYS A 134 25.73 -11.71 4.97
N ILE A 135 26.49 -11.75 3.88
CA ILE A 135 27.59 -10.81 3.63
C ILE A 135 27.08 -9.36 3.65
N TYR A 136 25.98 -9.08 2.94
CA TYR A 136 25.36 -7.75 2.87
C TYR A 136 24.88 -7.25 4.23
N SER A 137 24.23 -8.11 5.00
CA SER A 137 23.74 -7.77 6.34
C SER A 137 24.90 -7.41 7.27
N ASP A 138 25.98 -8.20 7.24
CA ASP A 138 27.18 -7.96 8.06
C ASP A 138 27.88 -6.66 7.65
N THR A 139 27.94 -6.34 6.34
CA THR A 139 28.52 -5.09 5.85
C THR A 139 27.68 -3.86 6.19
N CYS A 140 26.36 -3.93 6.05
CA CYS A 140 25.48 -2.83 6.46
C CYS A 140 25.60 -2.55 7.96
N LEU A 141 25.68 -3.59 8.79
CA LEU A 141 25.89 -3.45 10.23
C LEU A 141 27.25 -2.79 10.54
N ALA A 142 28.33 -3.22 9.87
CA ALA A 142 29.66 -2.67 10.05
C ALA A 142 29.77 -1.20 9.62
N ASN A 143 29.07 -0.80 8.54
CA ASN A 143 29.11 0.55 7.99
C ASN A 143 28.04 1.49 8.56
N GLY A 144 27.14 0.99 9.42
CA GLY A 144 26.01 1.76 9.94
C GLY A 144 24.97 2.13 8.87
N GLU A 145 24.89 1.36 7.78
CA GLU A 145 23.96 1.59 6.68
C GLU A 145 22.61 0.88 6.91
N GLU A 146 21.54 1.43 6.32
CA GLU A 146 20.21 0.83 6.39
C GLU A 146 20.14 -0.47 5.55
N ASN A 147 19.81 -1.59 6.21
CA ASN A 147 19.62 -2.88 5.55
C ASN A 147 18.28 -2.88 4.80
N LYS A 148 18.35 -2.91 3.46
CA LYS A 148 17.18 -2.90 2.56
C LYS A 148 16.42 -4.24 2.51
N GLY A 149 16.83 -5.23 3.30
CA GLY A 149 16.19 -6.52 3.45
C GLY A 149 16.57 -7.55 2.37
N ARG A 150 16.22 -8.81 2.63
CA ARG A 150 16.59 -9.96 1.79
C ARG A 150 16.05 -9.88 0.35
N LEU A 151 14.86 -9.30 0.17
CA LEU A 151 14.25 -9.17 -1.15
C LEU A 151 15.09 -8.29 -2.09
N PHE A 152 15.75 -7.27 -1.57
CA PHE A 152 16.65 -6.42 -2.36
C PHE A 152 17.81 -7.25 -2.93
N ILE A 153 18.44 -8.09 -2.11
CA ILE A 153 19.52 -8.98 -2.54
C ILE A 153 19.01 -10.06 -3.50
N CYS A 154 17.84 -10.65 -3.23
CA CYS A 154 17.22 -11.60 -4.14
C CYS A 154 17.03 -11.02 -5.56
N ASN A 155 16.54 -9.79 -5.65
CA ASN A 155 16.38 -9.09 -6.93
C ASN A 155 17.71 -8.76 -7.59
N LYS A 156 18.75 -8.45 -6.81
CA LYS A 156 20.09 -8.16 -7.31
C LYS A 156 20.75 -9.42 -7.90
N VAL A 157 20.77 -10.52 -7.13
CA VAL A 157 21.35 -11.81 -7.56
C VAL A 157 20.63 -12.33 -8.79
N ALA A 158 19.29 -12.35 -8.78
CA ALA A 158 18.53 -12.85 -9.92
C ALA A 158 18.77 -12.06 -11.22
N LYS A 159 18.96 -10.74 -11.13
CA LYS A 159 19.32 -9.92 -12.30
C LYS A 159 20.72 -10.21 -12.81
N ALA A 160 21.68 -10.41 -11.91
CA ALA A 160 23.05 -10.73 -12.28
C ALA A 160 23.14 -12.10 -12.95
N GLU A 161 22.53 -13.12 -12.34
CA GLU A 161 22.49 -14.49 -12.86
C GLU A 161 21.79 -14.57 -14.22
N LEU A 162 20.65 -13.88 -14.38
CA LEU A 162 19.95 -13.82 -15.66
C LEU A 162 20.76 -13.12 -16.76
N ALA A 163 21.54 -12.09 -16.41
CA ALA A 163 22.40 -11.41 -17.37
C ALA A 163 23.59 -12.27 -17.83
N SER A 164 24.06 -13.19 -16.99
CA SER A 164 25.12 -14.16 -17.31
C SER A 164 24.60 -15.51 -17.82
N ALA A 165 23.28 -15.70 -17.88
CA ALA A 165 22.67 -16.97 -18.22
C ALA A 165 22.89 -17.35 -19.69
N SER A 166 22.87 -18.66 -19.98
CA SER A 166 22.91 -19.17 -21.35
C SER A 166 21.63 -18.81 -22.12
N GLN A 167 21.72 -18.82 -23.46
CA GLN A 167 20.55 -18.57 -24.32
C GLN A 167 19.40 -19.55 -24.04
N ASP A 168 19.70 -20.80 -23.70
CA ASP A 168 18.69 -21.80 -23.35
C ASP A 168 17.90 -21.42 -22.09
N VAL A 169 18.59 -20.90 -21.08
CA VAL A 169 17.95 -20.45 -19.84
C VAL A 169 17.09 -19.21 -20.11
N ILE A 170 17.57 -18.27 -20.92
CA ILE A 170 16.80 -17.08 -21.31
C ILE A 170 15.53 -17.50 -22.08
N ALA A 171 15.66 -18.46 -23.00
CA ALA A 171 14.51 -18.99 -23.75
C ALA A 171 13.50 -19.68 -22.83
N ARG A 172 13.96 -20.48 -21.86
CA ARG A 172 13.09 -21.10 -20.83
C ARG A 172 12.38 -20.07 -19.98
N VAL A 173 13.07 -18.99 -19.60
CA VAL A 173 12.46 -17.88 -18.86
C VAL A 173 11.40 -17.19 -19.71
N GLU A 174 11.66 -16.89 -20.99
CA GLU A 174 10.63 -16.29 -21.87
C GLU A 174 9.44 -17.22 -22.11
N ALA A 175 9.67 -18.52 -22.29
CA ALA A 175 8.60 -19.52 -22.36
C ALA A 175 7.74 -19.49 -21.10
N PHE A 176 8.37 -19.54 -19.91
CA PHE A 176 7.67 -19.44 -18.64
C PHE A 176 6.91 -18.11 -18.48
N ARG A 177 7.47 -16.98 -18.94
CA ARG A 177 6.78 -15.69 -18.92
C ARG A 177 5.55 -15.66 -19.83
N ASN A 178 5.57 -16.40 -20.93
CA ASN A 178 4.45 -16.48 -21.88
C ASN A 178 3.39 -17.50 -21.42
N GLU A 179 3.81 -18.57 -20.73
CA GLU A 179 2.96 -19.62 -20.16
C GLU A 179 2.33 -19.24 -18.83
N SER A 180 2.97 -18.33 -18.06
CA SER A 180 2.42 -17.69 -16.87
C SER A 180 1.25 -16.78 -17.26
N LYS A 181 0.21 -17.37 -17.82
CA LYS A 181 -1.12 -16.79 -17.93
C LYS A 181 -1.74 -16.74 -16.55
N GLU A 182 -2.72 -15.87 -16.45
CA GLU A 182 -3.54 -15.55 -15.28
C GLU A 182 -3.62 -16.73 -14.29
N GLU A 183 -3.25 -16.52 -13.03
CA GLU A 183 -3.81 -17.38 -11.98
C GLU A 183 -5.32 -17.22 -12.13
N ASP A 184 -6.00 -18.30 -12.51
CA ASP A 184 -7.44 -18.30 -12.66
C ASP A 184 -8.04 -17.71 -11.39
N VAL A 185 -8.87 -16.69 -11.57
CA VAL A 185 -9.66 -16.16 -10.46
C VAL A 185 -10.40 -17.37 -9.89
N PRO A 186 -10.22 -17.71 -8.60
CA PRO A 186 -10.88 -18.86 -8.00
C PRO A 186 -12.36 -18.85 -8.35
N GLU A 187 -12.90 -20.00 -8.77
CA GLU A 187 -14.25 -20.08 -9.34
C GLU A 187 -15.30 -19.44 -8.43
N TYR A 188 -15.17 -19.59 -7.11
CA TYR A 188 -16.06 -18.97 -6.13
C TYR A 188 -16.01 -17.44 -6.13
N LEU A 189 -14.86 -16.83 -6.46
CA LEU A 189 -14.73 -15.37 -6.60
C LEU A 189 -15.29 -14.87 -7.93
N ALA A 190 -15.17 -15.67 -8.99
CA ALA A 190 -15.79 -15.38 -10.27
C ALA A 190 -17.32 -15.47 -10.17
N ALA A 191 -17.85 -16.55 -9.58
CA ALA A 191 -19.27 -16.72 -9.32
C ALA A 191 -19.82 -15.60 -8.41
N ALA A 192 -19.13 -15.27 -7.31
CA ALA A 192 -19.55 -14.18 -6.44
C ALA A 192 -19.59 -12.82 -7.15
N ARG A 193 -18.76 -12.60 -8.17
CA ARG A 193 -18.78 -11.36 -8.96
C ARG A 193 -19.98 -11.29 -9.89
N ASP A 194 -20.37 -12.42 -10.47
CA ASP A 194 -21.49 -12.49 -11.41
C ASP A 194 -22.85 -12.52 -10.68
N ASP A 195 -22.89 -13.10 -9.48
CA ASP A 195 -24.10 -13.26 -8.68
C ASP A 195 -24.44 -12.05 -7.79
N LEU A 196 -23.43 -11.26 -7.39
CA LEU A 196 -23.63 -10.12 -6.47
C LEU A 196 -23.69 -8.78 -7.21
N SER A 197 -24.41 -7.83 -6.60
CA SER A 197 -24.29 -6.44 -7.00
C SER A 197 -22.86 -5.92 -6.78
N GLU A 198 -22.44 -4.89 -7.51
CA GLU A 198 -21.08 -4.32 -7.39
C GLU A 198 -20.75 -3.89 -5.95
N ASP A 199 -21.74 -3.33 -5.23
CA ASP A 199 -21.59 -2.90 -3.83
C ASP A 199 -21.51 -4.09 -2.86
N ASP A 200 -22.28 -5.16 -3.12
CA ASP A 200 -22.26 -6.38 -2.30
C ASP A 200 -20.97 -7.18 -2.52
N PHE A 201 -20.48 -7.23 -3.75
CA PHE A 201 -19.19 -7.84 -4.08
C PHE A 201 -18.03 -7.09 -3.42
N ASP A 202 -18.07 -5.75 -3.44
CA ASP A 202 -17.07 -4.92 -2.75
C ASP A 202 -17.08 -5.17 -1.23
N ARG A 203 -18.25 -5.34 -0.61
CA ARG A 203 -18.38 -5.68 0.80
C ARG A 203 -17.92 -7.12 1.10
N TYR A 204 -18.24 -8.06 0.22
CA TYR A 204 -17.78 -9.44 0.30
C TYR A 204 -16.25 -9.52 0.29
N MET A 205 -15.61 -8.81 -0.64
CA MET A 205 -14.15 -8.75 -0.76
C MET A 205 -13.48 -8.00 0.40
N ASP A 206 -14.08 -6.92 0.92
CA ASP A 206 -13.60 -6.26 2.15
C ASP A 206 -13.57 -7.23 3.33
N ASN A 207 -14.64 -8.02 3.50
CA ASN A 207 -14.73 -9.01 4.57
C ASN A 207 -13.74 -10.16 4.34
N HIS A 208 -13.60 -10.63 3.11
CA HIS A 208 -12.66 -11.70 2.74
C HIS A 208 -11.21 -11.30 3.07
N HIS A 209 -10.78 -10.10 2.65
CA HIS A 209 -9.45 -9.59 3.00
C HIS A 209 -9.30 -9.23 4.48
N GLY A 210 -10.37 -8.72 5.09
CA GLY A 210 -10.43 -8.37 6.51
C GLY A 210 -10.22 -9.58 7.41
N LEU A 211 -10.83 -10.72 7.06
CA LEU A 211 -10.68 -11.99 7.77
C LEU A 211 -9.23 -12.46 7.75
N THR A 212 -8.60 -12.51 6.58
CA THR A 212 -7.19 -12.93 6.45
C THR A 212 -6.28 -12.06 7.30
N ARG A 213 -6.47 -10.73 7.26
CA ARG A 213 -5.68 -9.79 8.07
C ARG A 213 -5.92 -9.98 9.56
N PHE A 214 -7.16 -10.19 9.97
CA PHE A 214 -7.52 -10.44 11.36
C PHE A 214 -6.88 -11.74 11.89
N VAL A 215 -6.94 -12.81 11.10
CA VAL A 215 -6.33 -14.11 11.40
C VAL A 215 -4.82 -13.97 11.57
N HIS A 216 -4.13 -13.33 10.61
CA HIS A 216 -2.68 -13.09 10.73
C HIS A 216 -2.34 -12.24 11.97
N THR A 217 -3.06 -11.14 12.20
CA THR A 217 -2.80 -10.28 13.36
C THR A 217 -3.01 -11.02 14.68
N SER A 218 -3.99 -11.93 14.72
CA SER A 218 -4.27 -12.75 15.90
C SER A 218 -3.19 -13.82 16.09
N LEU A 219 -2.76 -14.47 15.01
CA LEU A 219 -1.64 -15.42 15.01
C LEU A 219 -0.33 -14.78 15.49
N ASP A 220 0.00 -13.58 15.03
CA ASP A 220 1.21 -12.87 15.44
C ASP A 220 1.18 -12.54 16.95
N LYS A 221 0.02 -12.12 17.45
CA LYS A 221 -0.18 -11.86 18.89
C LYS A 221 -0.05 -13.12 19.72
N ILE A 222 -0.68 -14.22 19.30
CA ILE A 222 -0.59 -15.50 19.99
C ILE A 222 0.85 -16.00 19.97
N SER A 223 1.49 -16.04 18.80
CA SER A 223 2.87 -16.49 18.62
C SER A 223 3.85 -15.70 19.49
N SER A 224 3.69 -14.38 19.57
CA SER A 224 4.53 -13.52 20.42
C SER A 224 4.28 -13.72 21.93
N GLN A 225 3.05 -14.03 22.34
CA GLN A 225 2.74 -14.33 23.75
C GLN A 225 3.26 -15.69 24.20
N ILE A 226 3.19 -16.71 23.33
CA ILE A 226 3.60 -18.07 23.67
C ILE A 226 5.09 -18.35 23.37
N GLY A 227 5.77 -17.47 22.64
CA GLY A 227 7.15 -17.66 22.22
C GLY A 227 7.34 -18.84 21.26
N GLY A 228 6.32 -19.13 20.42
CA GLY A 228 6.26 -20.31 19.57
C GLY A 228 5.53 -20.06 18.26
N VAL A 229 5.39 -21.10 17.44
CA VAL A 229 4.68 -21.03 16.15
C VAL A 229 3.22 -21.39 16.37
N ALA A 230 2.31 -20.48 16.07
CA ALA A 230 0.88 -20.76 16.03
C ALA A 230 0.41 -21.03 14.59
N ILE A 231 -0.46 -22.01 14.42
CA ILE A 231 -1.12 -22.34 13.15
C ILE A 231 -2.63 -22.31 13.40
N ILE A 232 -3.37 -21.55 12.59
CA ILE A 232 -4.84 -21.57 12.58
C ILE A 232 -5.28 -22.38 11.38
N LEU A 233 -6.01 -23.46 11.65
CA LEU A 233 -6.68 -24.25 10.62
C LEU A 233 -8.07 -23.64 10.38
N ILE A 234 -8.30 -23.18 9.16
CA ILE A 234 -9.59 -22.62 8.73
C ILE A 234 -10.18 -23.58 7.70
N GLY A 235 -11.20 -24.34 8.10
CA GLY A 235 -11.91 -25.28 7.26
C GLY A 235 -12.62 -26.35 8.08
N ALA A 236 -13.66 -26.94 7.51
CA ALA A 236 -14.19 -28.21 8.00
C ALA A 236 -13.26 -29.35 7.55
N PRO A 237 -13.12 -30.44 8.33
CA PRO A 237 -12.42 -31.63 7.86
C PRO A 237 -13.05 -32.10 6.54
N GLU A 238 -12.24 -32.25 5.49
CA GLU A 238 -12.72 -32.70 4.19
C GLU A 238 -13.15 -34.17 4.29
N PRO A 239 -14.43 -34.51 4.05
CA PRO A 239 -14.93 -35.88 4.20
C PRO A 239 -14.24 -36.87 3.25
N GLN A 240 -13.72 -36.37 2.12
CA GLN A 240 -13.03 -37.19 1.11
C GLN A 240 -11.63 -37.66 1.56
N ASN A 241 -11.08 -37.09 2.64
CA ASN A 241 -9.77 -37.45 3.20
C ASN A 241 -9.87 -38.17 4.55
N ASP A 242 -11.00 -38.83 4.87
CA ASP A 242 -11.27 -39.45 6.18
C ASP A 242 -11.07 -38.49 7.38
N GLY A 243 -11.24 -37.19 7.15
CA GLY A 243 -11.02 -36.15 8.16
C GLY A 243 -9.56 -35.80 8.41
N ASN A 244 -8.62 -36.27 7.58
CA ASN A 244 -7.22 -35.85 7.65
C ASN A 244 -7.05 -34.41 7.15
N VAL A 245 -6.30 -33.62 7.90
CA VAL A 245 -5.96 -32.24 7.56
C VAL A 245 -4.79 -32.24 6.59
N VAL A 246 -5.00 -31.71 5.38
CA VAL A 246 -3.92 -31.51 4.40
C VAL A 246 -3.45 -30.06 4.49
N THR A 247 -2.24 -29.85 5.04
CA THR A 247 -1.57 -28.56 5.01
C THR A 247 -0.79 -28.41 3.71
N TRP A 248 -1.17 -27.44 2.88
CA TRP A 248 -0.35 -26.96 1.79
C TRP A 248 0.69 -25.99 2.37
N MET A 249 1.96 -26.40 2.37
CA MET A 249 3.10 -25.53 2.71
C MET A 249 3.61 -24.80 1.48
#